data_AF-A0A235HP91-F1
#
_entry.id   AF-A0A235HP91-F1
#
_cell.length_a   1.000
_cell.length_b   1.000
_cell.length_c   1.000
_cell.angle_alpha   90.00
_cell.angle_beta   90.00
_cell.angle_gamma   90.00
#
_symmetry.space_group_name_H-M   'P 1'
#
loop_
_entity.id
_entity.type
_entity.pdbx_description
1 polymer ?
#
loop_
_entity_poly.entity_id
_entity_poly.type
_entity_poly.pdbx_seq_one_letter_code
_entity_poly.pdbx_strand_id
1 'polypeptide(L)'
;MTTENNQPVSKDSYSSEEPNVKERNLTANPGDKIADESQSVEEKAQQKAVDDVPDITGDRITVPTYFVVDEPNGEKKALHHVKDAEEISDVIRQARVDENGNRIW
;
A
#
# COMPACT_ATOMS: atom_id res chain seq x y z
N MET A 1 7.02 -39.06 30.25
CA MET A 1 6.82 -38.69 28.84
C MET A 1 6.74 -37.17 28.80
N THR A 2 7.83 -36.51 28.42
CA THR A 2 7.92 -35.05 28.29
C THR A 2 8.26 -34.76 26.84
N THR A 3 7.23 -34.43 26.06
CA THR A 3 7.42 -34.09 24.64
C THR A 3 7.89 -32.64 24.58
N GLU A 4 9.19 -32.44 24.37
CA GLU A 4 9.75 -31.14 24.00
C GLU A 4 9.26 -30.77 22.59
N ASN A 5 8.59 -29.62 22.49
CA ASN A 5 7.99 -29.14 21.26
C ASN A 5 9.07 -28.42 20.44
N ASN A 6 9.81 -29.16 19.61
CA ASN A 6 10.83 -28.63 18.68
C ASN A 6 10.17 -27.93 17.48
N GLN A 7 9.45 -26.82 17.70
CA GLN A 7 9.12 -25.93 16.60
C GLN A 7 10.36 -25.11 16.21
N PRO A 8 10.76 -25.08 14.93
CA PRO A 8 11.79 -24.16 14.49
C PRO A 8 11.24 -22.74 14.63
N VAL A 9 11.71 -22.01 15.63
CA VAL A 9 11.48 -20.57 15.75
C VAL A 9 12.19 -19.94 14.55
N SER A 10 11.45 -19.58 13.52
CA SER A 10 12.00 -18.93 12.32
C SER A 10 12.71 -17.65 12.76
N LYS A 11 13.98 -17.55 12.40
CA LYS A 11 14.87 -16.43 12.73
C LYS A 11 14.19 -15.08 12.48
N ASP A 12 14.09 -14.29 13.55
CA ASP A 12 14.07 -12.83 13.60
C ASP A 12 13.22 -12.12 12.54
N SER A 13 11.91 -12.18 12.68
CA SER A 13 10.92 -11.40 11.92
C SER A 13 10.99 -9.88 12.15
N TYR A 14 11.91 -9.41 13.00
CA TYR A 14 12.09 -8.01 13.41
C TYR A 14 13.26 -7.30 12.72
N SER A 15 13.99 -7.97 11.81
CA SER A 15 15.15 -7.38 11.13
C SER A 15 14.78 -6.49 9.93
N SER A 16 13.72 -5.67 10.04
CA SER A 16 13.59 -4.52 9.15
C SER A 16 14.59 -3.47 9.66
N GLU A 17 15.63 -3.18 8.89
CA GLU A 17 16.65 -2.16 9.24
C GLU A 17 16.08 -0.74 9.33
N GLU A 18 14.80 -0.55 8.99
CA GLU A 18 14.13 0.74 9.08
C GLU A 18 13.47 0.95 10.45
N PRO A 19 13.73 2.10 11.10
CA PRO A 19 13.12 2.42 12.39
C PRO A 19 11.59 2.52 12.28
N ASN A 20 10.87 2.04 13.28
CA ASN A 20 9.40 2.12 13.27
C ASN A 20 8.90 3.57 13.49
N VAL A 21 7.61 3.81 13.27
CA VAL A 21 6.98 5.15 13.36
C VAL A 21 7.24 5.82 14.72
N LYS A 22 7.26 5.04 15.80
CA LYS A 22 7.49 5.52 17.18
C LYS A 22 8.95 5.93 17.38
N GLU A 23 9.89 5.18 16.81
CA GLU A 23 11.32 5.50 16.85
C GLU A 23 11.65 6.77 16.06
N ARG A 24 10.88 7.06 15.00
CA ARG A 24 11.05 8.25 14.17
C ARG A 24 10.30 9.50 14.68
N ASN A 25 9.58 9.42 15.81
CA ASN A 25 8.72 10.50 16.35
C ASN A 25 7.77 11.11 15.31
N LEU A 26 7.17 10.28 14.44
CA LEU A 26 6.32 10.78 13.36
C LEU A 26 4.85 10.82 13.77
N THR A 27 4.15 11.88 13.36
CA THR A 27 2.70 12.06 13.57
C THR A 27 1.84 11.20 12.63
N ALA A 28 2.45 10.66 11.57
CA ALA A 28 1.83 9.81 10.57
C ALA A 28 2.81 8.70 10.16
N ASN A 29 2.30 7.62 9.56
CA ASN A 29 3.19 6.58 9.06
C ASN A 29 4.07 7.17 7.93
N PRO A 30 5.35 6.76 7.80
CA PRO A 30 6.25 7.24 6.77
C PRO A 30 5.63 7.20 5.36
N GLY A 31 4.90 6.13 5.02
CA GLY A 31 4.26 6.01 3.72
C GLY A 31 2.86 6.63 3.62
N ASP A 32 2.41 7.40 4.63
CA ASP A 32 1.27 8.34 4.49
C ASP A 32 1.75 9.75 4.13
N LYS A 33 3.07 9.97 4.10
CA LYS A 33 3.67 11.26 3.78
C LYS A 33 3.81 11.40 2.27
N ILE A 34 3.58 12.61 1.79
CA ILE A 34 3.90 12.99 0.42
C ILE A 34 5.26 13.67 0.45
N ALA A 35 6.14 13.30 -0.49
CA ALA A 35 7.42 13.97 -0.65
C ALA A 35 7.20 15.45 -1.00
N ASP A 36 8.02 16.34 -0.43
CA ASP A 36 7.96 17.78 -0.74
C ASP A 36 8.41 18.06 -2.19
N GLU A 37 9.24 17.17 -2.74
CA GLU A 37 9.72 17.20 -4.12
C GLU A 37 8.82 16.40 -5.06
N SER A 38 8.69 16.85 -6.31
CA SER A 38 7.86 16.19 -7.31
C SER A 38 8.49 14.87 -7.74
N GLN A 39 7.71 13.79 -7.67
CA GLN A 39 8.13 12.45 -8.06
C GLN A 39 7.39 11.96 -9.31
N SER A 40 8.06 11.14 -10.11
CA SER A 40 7.48 10.42 -11.25
C SER A 40 6.42 9.40 -10.80
N VAL A 41 5.61 8.94 -11.76
CA VAL A 41 4.60 7.90 -11.52
C VAL A 41 5.26 6.59 -11.11
N GLU A 42 6.39 6.25 -11.74
CA GLU A 42 7.17 5.05 -11.48
C GLU A 42 7.74 5.05 -10.05
N GLU A 43 8.23 6.19 -9.57
CA GLU A 43 8.73 6.34 -8.19
C GLU A 43 7.58 6.23 -7.19
N LYS A 44 6.44 6.88 -7.45
CA LYS A 44 5.26 6.78 -6.57
C LYS A 44 4.69 5.37 -6.52
N ALA A 45 4.74 4.62 -7.62
CA ALA A 45 4.26 3.24 -7.70
C ALA A 45 5.05 2.28 -6.79
N GLN A 46 6.31 2.59 -6.46
CA GLN A 46 7.16 1.77 -5.59
C GLN A 46 6.97 2.07 -4.10
N GLN A 47 6.26 3.15 -3.75
CA GLN A 47 6.10 3.58 -2.36
C GLN A 47 5.08 2.73 -1.60
N LYS A 48 5.43 2.36 -0.37
CA LYS A 48 4.65 1.49 0.50
C LYS A 48 4.28 2.21 1.80
N ALA A 49 2.99 2.19 2.12
CA ALA A 49 2.43 2.69 3.38
C ALA A 49 2.74 1.74 4.56
N VAL A 50 2.64 0.45 4.29
CA VAL A 50 3.00 -0.63 5.21
C VAL A 50 3.88 -1.59 4.42
N ASP A 51 5.06 -1.91 4.95
CA ASP A 51 5.94 -2.90 4.34
C ASP A 51 6.17 -4.06 5.28
N ASP A 52 5.69 -5.23 4.85
CA ASP A 52 6.08 -6.52 5.39
C ASP A 52 5.81 -6.67 6.91
N VAL A 53 4.60 -6.29 7.33
CA VAL A 53 4.14 -6.33 8.72
C VAL A 53 3.13 -7.47 8.88
N PRO A 54 3.23 -8.30 9.94
CA PRO A 54 2.21 -9.32 10.22
C PRO A 54 0.87 -8.66 10.58
N ASP A 55 -0.21 -9.13 9.95
CA ASP A 55 -1.57 -8.77 10.32
C ASP A 55 -2.04 -9.54 11.57
N ILE A 56 -3.32 -9.35 11.96
CA ILE A 56 -3.88 -10.03 13.13
C ILE A 56 -3.96 -11.56 12.98
N THR A 57 -3.87 -12.09 11.75
CA THR A 57 -3.85 -13.52 11.43
C THR A 57 -2.42 -14.09 11.36
N GLY A 58 -1.41 -13.22 11.34
CA GLY A 58 0.00 -13.58 11.21
C GLY A 58 0.51 -13.57 9.76
N ASP A 59 -0.36 -13.24 8.80
CA ASP A 59 0.02 -13.10 7.39
C ASP A 59 0.77 -11.78 7.20
N ARG A 60 1.86 -11.81 6.42
CA ARG A 60 2.64 -10.60 6.12
C ARG A 60 1.93 -9.82 5.03
N ILE A 61 1.62 -8.56 5.31
CA ILE A 61 0.94 -7.67 4.36
C ILE A 61 1.85 -6.51 3.94
N THR A 62 1.72 -6.13 2.68
CA THR A 62 2.29 -4.90 2.13
C THR A 62 1.15 -4.07 1.56
N VAL A 63 1.13 -2.78 1.90
CA VAL A 63 0.09 -1.85 1.46
C VAL A 63 0.76 -0.72 0.66
N PRO A 64 0.39 -0.49 -0.60
CA PRO A 64 0.95 0.60 -1.39
C PRO A 64 0.45 1.97 -0.91
N THR A 65 1.28 3.00 -1.05
CA THR A 65 0.89 4.39 -0.76
C THR A 65 0.01 4.97 -1.88
N TYR A 66 0.33 4.60 -3.12
CA TYR A 66 -0.33 5.10 -4.33
C TYR A 66 -0.97 3.97 -5.13
N PHE A 67 -2.14 4.25 -5.71
CA PHE A 67 -2.77 3.42 -6.73
C PHE A 67 -2.38 3.93 -8.11
N VAL A 68 -1.80 3.08 -8.95
CA VAL A 68 -1.52 3.42 -10.34
C VAL A 68 -2.74 3.11 -11.19
N VAL A 69 -3.23 4.11 -11.91
CA VAL A 69 -4.42 4.03 -12.75
C VAL A 69 -4.05 4.42 -14.18
N ASP A 70 -4.55 3.64 -15.13
CA ASP A 70 -4.53 3.98 -16.56
C ASP A 70 -5.80 4.75 -16.91
N GLU A 71 -5.66 6.00 -17.34
CA GLU A 71 -6.78 6.81 -17.80
C GLU A 71 -7.18 6.44 -19.24
N PRO A 72 -8.43 6.70 -19.66
CA PRO A 72 -8.90 6.39 -21.02
C PRO A 72 -8.13 7.08 -22.15
N ASN A 73 -7.42 8.18 -21.84
CA ASN A 73 -6.55 8.91 -22.77
C ASN A 73 -5.15 8.27 -22.91
N GLY A 74 -4.85 7.21 -22.16
CA GLY A 74 -3.54 6.54 -22.12
C GLY A 74 -2.54 7.13 -21.12
N GLU A 75 -2.92 8.13 -20.34
CA GLU A 75 -2.11 8.70 -19.26
C GLU A 75 -2.10 7.78 -18.04
N LYS A 76 -0.95 7.69 -17.35
CA LYS A 76 -0.84 7.00 -16.07
C LYS A 76 -0.80 7.99 -14.93
N LYS A 77 -1.62 7.75 -13.90
CA LYS A 77 -1.63 8.54 -12.67
C LYS A 77 -1.35 7.66 -11.46
N ALA A 78 -0.61 8.20 -10.50
CA ALA A 78 -0.42 7.60 -9.19
C ALA A 78 -1.24 8.39 -8.16
N LEU A 79 -2.33 7.79 -7.66
CA LEU A 79 -3.30 8.41 -6.75
C LEU A 79 -3.01 8.01 -5.29
N HIS A 80 -2.78 8.98 -4.41
CA HIS A 80 -2.49 8.75 -3.00
C HIS A 80 -3.74 8.29 -2.26
N HIS A 81 -3.65 7.16 -1.56
CA HIS A 81 -4.78 6.50 -0.91
C HIS A 81 -5.59 7.39 0.06
N VAL A 82 -4.96 8.34 0.74
CA VAL A 82 -5.65 9.34 1.60
C VAL A 82 -6.05 10.63 0.88
N LYS A 83 -5.17 11.22 0.06
CA LYS A 83 -5.36 12.59 -0.44
C LYS A 83 -6.26 12.64 -1.67
N ASP A 84 -6.25 11.58 -2.47
CA ASP A 84 -6.92 11.54 -3.76
C ASP A 84 -8.18 10.66 -3.71
N ALA A 85 -8.80 10.54 -2.53
CA ALA A 85 -9.96 9.68 -2.31
C ALA A 85 -11.15 10.01 -3.24
N GLU A 86 -11.35 11.29 -3.55
CA GLU A 86 -12.37 11.73 -4.51
C GLU A 86 -12.04 11.25 -5.93
N GLU A 87 -10.82 11.46 -6.41
CA GLU A 87 -10.38 11.01 -7.74
C GLU A 87 -10.41 9.48 -7.85
N ILE A 88 -10.01 8.76 -6.80
CA ILE A 88 -10.14 7.30 -6.72
C ILE A 88 -11.61 6.87 -6.84
N SER A 89 -12.52 7.56 -6.15
CA SER A 89 -13.96 7.32 -6.26
C SER A 89 -14.47 7.58 -7.69
N ASP A 90 -14.01 8.64 -8.33
CA ASP A 90 -14.30 8.97 -9.73
C ASP A 90 -13.81 7.86 -10.67
N VAL A 91 -12.57 7.41 -10.52
CA VAL A 91 -12.01 6.31 -11.31
C VAL A 91 -12.84 5.04 -11.15
N ILE A 92 -13.17 4.65 -9.91
CA ILE A 92 -14.00 3.46 -9.65
C ILE A 92 -15.38 3.61 -10.29
N ARG A 93 -16.00 4.79 -10.21
CA ARG A 93 -17.27 5.07 -10.89
C ARG A 93 -17.16 4.95 -12.41
N GLN A 94 -16.11 5.50 -13.00
CA GLN A 94 -15.88 5.43 -14.44
C GLN A 94 -15.60 4.00 -14.93
N ALA A 95 -14.97 3.19 -14.08
CA ALA A 95 -14.68 1.79 -14.35
C ALA A 95 -15.89 0.86 -14.21
N ARG A 96 -17.04 1.33 -13.68
CA ARG A 96 -18.27 0.54 -13.63
C ARG A 96 -18.80 0.29 -15.03
N VAL A 97 -18.63 -0.95 -15.48
CA VAL A 97 -19.15 -1.44 -16.75
C VAL A 97 -20.03 -2.67 -16.54
N ASP A 98 -20.99 -2.89 -17.45
CA ASP A 98 -21.78 -4.12 -17.53
C ASP A 98 -20.95 -5.27 -18.14
N GLU A 99 -21.55 -6.45 -18.22
CA GLU A 99 -20.93 -7.63 -18.83
C GLU A 99 -20.53 -7.46 -20.30
N ASN A 100 -21.07 -6.43 -20.96
CA ASN A 100 -20.79 -6.07 -22.35
C ASN A 100 -19.78 -4.91 -22.46
N GLY A 101 -19.25 -4.41 -21.32
CA GLY A 101 -18.31 -3.30 -21.27
C GLY A 101 -18.94 -1.91 -21.33
N ASN A 102 -20.27 -1.78 -21.24
CA ASN A 102 -20.96 -0.48 -21.25
C ASN A 102 -21.03 0.13 -19.86
N ARG A 103 -20.89 1.46 -19.74
CA ARG A 103 -20.92 2.16 -18.45
C ARG A 103 -22.28 2.01 -17.73
N ILE A 104 -22.22 1.65 -16.44
CA ILE A 104 -23.38 1.60 -15.54
C ILE A 104 -23.32 2.83 -14.61
N TRP A 105 -24.43 3.58 -14.52
CA TRP A 105 -24.60 4.78 -13.68
C TRP A 105 -25.24 4.42 -12.34
#